data_AF-A0A256GTV7-F1
#
_entry.id   AF-A0A256GTV7-F1
#
_cell.length_a   1.000
_cell.length_b   1.000
_cell.length_c   1.000
_cell.angle_alpha   90.00
_cell.angle_beta   90.00
_cell.angle_gamma   90.00
#
_symmetry.space_group_name_H-M   'P 1'
#
loop_
_entity.id
_entity.type
_entity.pdbx_description
1 polymer ?
#
loop_
_entity_poly.entity_id
_entity_poly.type
_entity_poly.pdbx_seq_one_letter_code
_entity_poly.pdbx_strand_id
1 'polypeptide(L)'
;MLSLKKSSKAILLAGTVFTLILSSLGVSYAAYKLIRDTSVLCDFAQNCTLSLTPVASDGAPGLGIYRGRAVGAKPELQLSYIDPSKVSGKLELSIDGKPALSVDASVMKLQDEQLNYGDADAVAKLIEAMRNGQKLQLKFAGKVSNYSLSGFVGGLIYTDEQQSRAGTVDALQAKGAKSAPPAPDVTLIKDVQQIPEQVRKDFTDEDGVCGTSNGDSFSSGGGFNANIADGLNLIGMPCGSPGAYNQSYVFYSQSENQVVPISLPTISDAGPSTTDQAWNIDWSQSNKTITAFFKGRGLGDCGIYDVWKATDDGEGKVRFVLVEERSKGDCDGNYAGGPEKWPASWPVSAK
;
A
#
# COMPACT_ATOMS: atom_id res chain seq x y z
N MET A 1 12.41 73.37 -16.76
CA MET A 1 13.21 72.76 -17.86
C MET A 1 13.83 71.50 -17.29
N LEU A 2 13.18 70.34 -17.42
CA LEU A 2 13.32 69.36 -18.51
C LEU A 2 14.56 68.47 -18.39
N SER A 3 14.29 67.15 -18.43
CA SER A 3 15.14 66.02 -18.83
C SER A 3 15.64 65.12 -17.69
N LEU A 4 14.94 64.04 -17.35
CA LEU A 4 14.96 62.68 -17.94
C LEU A 4 16.24 61.87 -17.66
N LYS A 5 16.11 60.77 -16.89
CA LYS A 5 16.25 59.40 -17.45
C LYS A 5 15.76 58.31 -16.49
N LYS A 6 15.05 57.36 -17.10
CA LYS A 6 14.42 56.15 -16.56
C LYS A 6 15.45 55.18 -15.95
N SER A 7 15.02 54.45 -14.93
CA SER A 7 15.37 53.03 -14.82
C SER A 7 14.17 52.23 -14.29
N SER A 8 13.87 51.16 -15.01
CA SER A 8 12.67 50.32 -14.89
C SER A 8 12.67 49.54 -13.58
N LYS A 9 11.57 49.60 -12.83
CA LYS A 9 11.30 48.64 -11.74
C LYS A 9 10.80 47.34 -12.35
N ALA A 10 11.66 46.34 -12.42
CA ALA A 10 11.23 44.95 -12.57
C ALA A 10 10.63 44.49 -11.24
N ILE A 11 9.34 44.21 -11.22
CA ILE A 11 8.66 43.57 -10.10
C ILE A 11 9.03 42.09 -10.17
N LEU A 12 9.92 41.63 -9.29
CA LEU A 12 10.08 40.20 -9.05
C LEU A 12 8.82 39.70 -8.34
N LEU A 13 7.97 39.00 -9.08
CA LEU A 13 6.98 38.08 -8.53
C LEU A 13 7.76 36.89 -7.93
N ALA A 14 7.99 36.94 -6.61
CA ALA A 14 8.44 35.77 -5.86
C ALA A 14 7.28 34.77 -5.80
N GLY A 15 7.21 33.88 -6.78
CA GLY A 15 6.38 32.69 -6.70
C GLY A 15 7.00 31.72 -5.72
N THR A 16 6.52 31.71 -4.48
CA THR A 16 6.77 30.65 -3.52
C THR A 16 6.09 29.38 -4.03
N VAL A 17 6.86 28.55 -4.73
CA VAL A 17 6.48 27.15 -4.97
C VAL A 17 6.54 26.46 -3.62
N PHE A 18 5.39 26.36 -2.95
CA PHE A 18 5.24 25.51 -1.77
C PHE A 18 5.21 24.07 -2.28
N THR A 19 6.39 23.43 -2.33
CA THR A 19 6.48 21.99 -2.56
C THR A 19 5.85 21.32 -1.35
N LEU A 20 4.59 20.90 -1.47
CA LEU A 20 3.92 20.06 -0.49
C LEU A 20 4.73 18.76 -0.36
N ILE A 21 5.50 18.67 0.72
CA ILE A 21 6.03 17.42 1.22
C ILE A 21 4.80 16.63 1.66
N LEU A 22 4.28 15.76 0.79
CA LEU A 22 3.42 14.69 1.28
C LEU A 22 4.28 13.85 2.19
N SER A 23 4.07 14.02 3.49
CA SER A 23 4.43 13.02 4.49
C SER A 23 3.68 11.76 4.07
N SER A 24 4.35 10.85 3.36
CA SER A 24 4.00 9.45 3.43
C SER A 24 4.12 9.10 4.91
N LEU A 25 3.00 9.15 5.63
CA LEU A 25 2.93 8.53 6.95
C LEU A 25 3.52 7.13 6.76
N GLY A 26 4.54 6.82 7.56
CA GLY A 26 5.32 5.58 7.49
C GLY A 26 4.52 4.35 7.93
N VAL A 27 3.26 4.27 7.50
CA VAL A 27 2.49 3.05 7.56
C VAL A 27 3.05 2.17 6.46
N SER A 28 3.63 1.03 6.85
CA SER A 28 4.01 0.04 5.87
C SER A 28 2.75 -0.66 5.40
N TYR A 29 2.62 -0.70 4.08
CA TYR A 29 1.55 -1.37 3.38
C TYR A 29 2.17 -2.57 2.69
N ALA A 30 1.44 -3.69 2.62
CA ALA A 30 1.88 -4.82 1.83
C ALA A 30 2.12 -4.35 0.39
N ALA A 31 1.14 -3.66 -0.19
CA ALA A 31 1.28 -3.11 -1.53
C ALA A 31 0.80 -1.66 -1.58
N TYR A 32 1.66 -0.76 -2.08
CA TYR A 32 1.33 0.64 -2.35
C TYR A 32 1.73 1.05 -3.76
N LYS A 33 0.85 1.79 -4.45
CA LYS A 33 1.19 2.41 -5.73
C LYS A 33 0.51 3.76 -5.89
N LEU A 34 1.29 4.78 -6.26
CA LEU A 34 0.77 6.07 -6.73
C LEU A 34 0.74 6.08 -8.25
N ILE A 35 -0.45 6.28 -8.81
CA ILE A 35 -0.70 6.33 -10.25
C ILE A 35 -1.27 7.70 -10.54
N ARG A 36 -0.40 8.62 -10.97
CA ARG A 36 -0.71 10.06 -11.09
C ARG A 36 -1.15 10.64 -9.74
N ASP A 37 -2.45 10.81 -9.55
CA ASP A 37 -3.13 11.42 -8.40
C ASP A 37 -3.97 10.42 -7.58
N THR A 38 -3.96 9.16 -8.01
CA THR A 38 -4.69 8.05 -7.37
C THR A 38 -3.69 7.16 -6.65
N SER A 39 -3.89 6.95 -5.35
CA SER A 39 -3.14 5.95 -4.59
C SER A 39 -3.95 4.66 -4.47
N VAL A 40 -3.27 3.52 -4.46
CA VAL A 40 -3.85 2.25 -4.07
C VAL A 40 -3.00 1.65 -2.98
N LEU A 41 -3.67 1.11 -1.98
CA LEU A 41 -3.09 0.58 -0.77
C LEU A 41 -3.79 -0.73 -0.45
N CYS A 42 -3.03 -1.81 -0.32
CA CYS A 42 -3.53 -3.10 0.12
C CYS A 42 -2.78 -3.57 1.37
N ASP A 43 -3.51 -4.15 2.31
CA ASP A 43 -2.90 -4.87 3.44
C ASP A 43 -2.43 -6.27 3.03
N PHE A 44 -1.69 -6.97 3.90
CA PHE A 44 -1.17 -8.33 3.64
C PHE A 44 -2.27 -9.38 3.41
N ALA A 45 -3.49 -9.06 3.79
CA ALA A 45 -4.68 -9.87 3.58
C ALA A 45 -5.37 -9.56 2.24
N GLN A 46 -4.82 -8.66 1.42
CA GLN A 46 -5.38 -8.17 0.16
C GLN A 46 -6.72 -7.43 0.33
N ASN A 47 -6.96 -6.77 1.45
CA ASN A 47 -8.00 -5.74 1.52
C ASN A 47 -7.42 -4.45 0.95
N CYS A 48 -8.04 -3.94 -0.11
CA CYS A 48 -7.48 -2.86 -0.90
C CYS A 48 -8.39 -1.62 -0.88
N THR A 49 -7.78 -0.46 -0.71
CA THR A 49 -8.42 0.85 -0.89
C THR A 49 -7.72 1.61 -2.00
N LEU A 50 -8.45 1.96 -3.04
CA LEU A 50 -8.07 2.98 -4.01
C LEU A 50 -8.55 4.33 -3.48
N SER A 51 -7.66 5.32 -3.36
CA SER A 51 -7.97 6.65 -2.85
C SER A 51 -7.66 7.75 -3.86
N LEU A 52 -8.58 8.69 -4.00
CA LEU A 52 -8.43 9.90 -4.80
C LEU A 52 -8.04 11.08 -3.89
N THR A 53 -7.02 11.81 -4.30
CA THR A 53 -6.61 13.03 -3.62
C THR A 53 -7.45 14.22 -4.12
N PRO A 54 -8.01 15.06 -3.23
CA PRO A 54 -8.77 16.23 -3.66
C PRO A 54 -7.85 17.28 -4.31
N VAL A 55 -8.35 17.97 -5.34
CA VAL A 55 -7.62 19.04 -6.05
C VAL A 55 -7.39 20.27 -5.15
N ALA A 56 -8.33 20.52 -4.23
CA ALA A 56 -8.20 21.51 -3.18
C ALA A 56 -8.52 20.85 -1.84
N SER A 57 -7.63 21.00 -0.85
CA SER A 57 -7.60 20.14 0.33
C SER A 57 -8.28 20.71 1.58
N ASP A 58 -8.77 21.95 1.58
CA ASP A 58 -9.29 22.60 2.80
C ASP A 58 -10.57 21.93 3.35
N GLY A 59 -10.34 20.94 4.22
CA GLY A 59 -11.37 20.09 4.81
C GLY A 59 -12.21 19.32 3.79
N ALA A 60 -11.61 18.95 2.65
CA ALA A 60 -12.20 18.02 1.70
C ALA A 60 -11.92 16.58 2.16
N PRO A 61 -12.92 15.67 2.22
CA PRO A 61 -12.68 14.30 2.64
C PRO A 61 -11.83 13.56 1.61
N GLY A 62 -11.09 12.55 2.05
CA GLY A 62 -10.53 11.57 1.13
C GLY A 62 -11.68 10.77 0.51
N LEU A 63 -11.66 10.52 -0.80
CA LEU A 63 -12.67 9.67 -1.45
C LEU A 63 -11.99 8.40 -1.95
N GLY A 64 -12.53 7.24 -1.62
CA GLY A 64 -11.95 5.97 -2.03
C GLY A 64 -12.96 4.90 -2.39
N ILE A 65 -12.45 3.86 -3.06
CA ILE A 65 -13.14 2.62 -3.35
C ILE A 65 -12.40 1.51 -2.62
N TYR A 66 -13.08 0.90 -1.65
CA TYR A 66 -12.56 -0.26 -0.92
C TYR A 66 -13.11 -1.55 -1.49
N ARG A 67 -12.29 -2.60 -1.57
CA ARG A 67 -12.76 -3.96 -1.82
C ARG A 67 -12.01 -4.94 -0.93
N GLY A 68 -12.76 -5.68 -0.13
CA GLY A 68 -12.21 -6.76 0.69
C GLY A 68 -11.78 -7.98 -0.14
N ARG A 69 -11.09 -8.91 0.51
CA ARG A 69 -10.47 -10.08 -0.13
C ARG A 69 -11.42 -11.24 -0.49
N ALA A 70 -12.61 -11.30 0.11
CA ALA A 70 -13.49 -12.47 0.04
C ALA A 70 -13.97 -12.76 -1.40
N VAL A 71 -14.27 -14.02 -1.71
CA VAL A 71 -14.91 -14.38 -2.98
C VAL A 71 -16.23 -13.63 -3.11
N GLY A 72 -16.47 -12.99 -4.26
CA GLY A 72 -17.67 -12.17 -4.46
C GLY A 72 -17.70 -10.83 -3.70
N ALA A 73 -16.64 -10.45 -2.99
CA ALA A 73 -16.54 -9.15 -2.34
C ALA A 73 -16.87 -8.02 -3.32
N LYS A 74 -17.78 -7.13 -2.90
CA LYS A 74 -18.23 -6.00 -3.70
C LYS A 74 -17.47 -4.74 -3.28
N PRO A 75 -17.19 -3.82 -4.22
CA PRO A 75 -16.58 -2.56 -3.87
C PRO A 75 -17.54 -1.70 -3.04
N GLU A 76 -16.98 -0.93 -2.11
CA GLU A 76 -17.68 0.03 -1.27
C GLU A 76 -17.08 1.43 -1.50
N LEU A 77 -17.95 2.44 -1.52
CA LEU A 77 -17.51 3.84 -1.49
C LEU A 77 -17.13 4.21 -0.07
N GLN A 78 -15.93 4.77 0.11
CA GLN A 78 -15.44 5.26 1.40
C GLN A 78 -15.15 6.75 1.31
N LEU A 79 -15.55 7.49 2.36
CA LEU A 79 -15.06 8.84 2.61
C LEU A 79 -14.26 8.83 3.90
N SER A 80 -13.02 9.31 3.87
CA SER A 80 -12.11 9.38 5.03
C SER A 80 -11.91 10.82 5.47
N TYR A 81 -11.44 11.02 6.71
CA TYR A 81 -11.29 12.34 7.35
C TYR A 81 -12.64 13.06 7.49
N ILE A 82 -13.68 12.30 7.81
CA ILE A 82 -15.03 12.80 8.04
C ILE A 82 -15.15 13.24 9.49
N ASP A 83 -15.63 14.46 9.71
CA ASP A 83 -16.06 14.94 11.03
C ASP A 83 -17.40 14.28 11.39
N PRO A 84 -17.43 13.35 12.37
CA PRO A 84 -18.63 12.61 12.75
C PRO A 84 -19.81 13.51 13.11
N SER A 85 -19.53 14.69 13.69
CA SER A 85 -20.56 15.64 14.11
C SER A 85 -21.25 16.36 12.95
N LYS A 86 -20.68 16.29 11.74
CA LYS A 86 -21.17 16.97 10.53
C LYS A 86 -21.80 16.01 9.51
N VAL A 87 -21.91 14.72 9.82
CA VAL A 87 -22.51 13.72 8.94
C VAL A 87 -24.03 13.91 8.90
N SER A 88 -24.50 14.68 7.92
CA SER A 88 -25.93 14.93 7.70
C SER A 88 -26.23 15.30 6.25
N GLY A 89 -27.49 15.15 5.85
CA GLY A 89 -27.97 15.50 4.52
C GLY A 89 -27.56 14.50 3.44
N LYS A 90 -27.52 14.98 2.19
CA LYS A 90 -27.21 14.15 1.03
C LYS A 90 -25.73 14.23 0.67
N LEU A 91 -25.19 13.08 0.30
CA LEU A 91 -23.95 12.93 -0.43
C LEU A 91 -24.28 12.81 -1.91
N GLU A 92 -23.80 13.76 -2.71
CA GLU A 92 -24.02 13.77 -4.16
C GLU A 92 -22.68 13.72 -4.89
N LEU A 93 -22.54 12.74 -5.78
CA LEU A 93 -21.41 12.60 -6.69
C LEU A 93 -21.86 12.88 -8.12
N SER A 94 -21.06 13.68 -8.82
CA SER A 94 -21.20 13.88 -10.25
C SER A 94 -19.88 13.63 -10.97
N ILE A 95 -19.97 13.03 -12.16
CA ILE A 95 -18.83 12.76 -13.03
C ILE A 95 -18.98 13.64 -14.27
N ASP A 96 -18.00 14.52 -14.52
CA ASP A 96 -18.02 15.50 -15.60
C ASP A 96 -19.34 16.31 -15.68
N GLY A 97 -19.86 16.67 -14.50
CA GLY A 97 -21.10 17.44 -14.34
C GLY A 97 -22.40 16.64 -14.45
N LYS A 98 -22.34 15.33 -14.76
CA LYS A 98 -23.50 14.45 -14.78
C LYS A 98 -23.70 13.78 -13.42
N PRO A 99 -24.91 13.80 -12.83
CA PRO A 99 -25.17 13.07 -11.58
C PRO A 99 -24.86 11.57 -11.72
N ALA A 100 -24.14 11.01 -10.75
CA ALA A 100 -23.72 9.60 -10.74
C ALA A 100 -24.16 8.85 -9.48
N LEU A 101 -24.20 9.52 -8.33
CA LEU A 101 -24.71 8.96 -7.08
C LEU A 101 -25.36 10.07 -6.24
N SER A 102 -26.48 9.78 -5.59
CA SER A 102 -27.10 10.65 -4.59
C SER A 102 -27.68 9.79 -3.48
N VAL A 103 -27.09 9.84 -2.29
CA VAL A 103 -27.47 9.02 -1.14
C VAL A 103 -27.62 9.86 0.10
N ASP A 104 -28.53 9.48 0.99
CA ASP A 104 -28.64 10.12 2.30
C ASP A 104 -27.51 9.62 3.21
N ALA A 105 -26.86 10.52 3.95
CA ALA A 105 -25.77 10.14 4.85
C ALA A 105 -26.22 9.13 5.92
N SER A 106 -27.50 9.11 6.29
CA SER A 106 -28.06 8.19 7.29
C SER A 106 -28.07 6.72 6.86
N VAL A 107 -27.99 6.41 5.56
CA VAL A 107 -27.89 5.03 5.08
C VAL A 107 -26.44 4.53 4.98
N MET A 108 -25.48 5.41 5.20
CA MET A 108 -24.06 5.08 5.22
C MET A 108 -23.62 4.69 6.63
N LYS A 109 -22.63 3.80 6.73
CA LYS A 109 -22.07 3.37 8.01
C LYS A 109 -20.91 4.27 8.39
N LEU A 110 -21.02 4.96 9.52
CA LEU A 110 -19.93 5.74 10.10
C LEU A 110 -19.16 4.85 11.09
N GLN A 111 -17.85 4.74 10.88
CA GLN A 111 -16.94 4.07 11.79
C GLN A 111 -15.69 4.93 11.93
N ASP A 112 -15.40 5.35 13.17
CA ASP A 112 -14.35 6.34 13.48
C ASP A 112 -14.55 7.64 12.67
N GLU A 113 -13.66 7.94 11.73
CA GLU A 113 -13.74 9.10 10.82
C GLU A 113 -13.96 8.67 9.35
N GLN A 114 -14.53 7.48 9.15
CA GLN A 114 -14.78 6.90 7.84
C GLN A 114 -16.27 6.63 7.64
N LEU A 115 -16.80 7.15 6.52
CA LEU A 115 -18.18 6.94 6.09
C LEU A 115 -18.22 5.98 4.91
N ASN A 116 -18.92 4.85 5.07
CA ASN A 116 -18.93 3.74 4.13
C ASN A 116 -20.31 3.52 3.52
N TYR A 117 -20.36 3.38 2.19
CA TYR A 117 -21.56 3.06 1.44
C TYR A 117 -21.35 1.81 0.59
N GLY A 118 -22.05 0.73 0.95
CA GLY A 118 -21.87 -0.62 0.41
C GLY A 118 -23.00 -1.13 -0.49
N ASP A 119 -23.83 -0.26 -1.07
CA ASP A 119 -24.79 -0.69 -2.10
C ASP A 119 -24.05 -1.09 -3.37
N ALA A 120 -23.97 -2.40 -3.62
CA ALA A 120 -23.13 -2.96 -4.66
C ALA A 120 -23.49 -2.47 -6.08
N ASP A 121 -24.78 -2.31 -6.37
CA ASP A 121 -25.25 -1.91 -7.70
C ASP A 121 -25.00 -0.41 -7.95
N ALA A 122 -25.25 0.43 -6.94
CA ALA A 122 -24.99 1.86 -7.01
C ALA A 122 -23.48 2.14 -7.11
N VAL A 123 -22.65 1.45 -6.31
CA VAL A 123 -21.19 1.61 -6.36
C VAL A 123 -20.63 1.07 -7.69
N ALA A 124 -21.15 -0.04 -8.23
CA ALA A 124 -20.74 -0.53 -9.53
C ALA A 124 -21.03 0.47 -10.67
N LYS A 125 -22.22 1.09 -10.67
CA LYS A 125 -22.59 2.16 -11.61
C LYS A 125 -21.72 3.40 -11.46
N LEU A 126 -21.40 3.78 -10.21
CA LEU A 126 -20.49 4.88 -9.94
C LEU A 126 -19.08 4.61 -10.51
N ILE A 127 -18.52 3.43 -10.25
CA ILE A 127 -17.21 3.01 -10.79
C ILE A 127 -17.24 3.06 -12.33
N GLU A 128 -18.32 2.58 -12.95
CA GLU A 128 -18.48 2.65 -14.40
C GLU A 128 -18.49 4.09 -14.93
N ALA A 129 -19.21 5.00 -14.26
CA ALA A 129 -19.19 6.41 -14.61
C ALA A 129 -17.78 7.00 -14.46
N MET A 130 -17.10 6.71 -13.35
CA MET A 130 -15.74 7.20 -13.06
C MET A 130 -14.70 6.70 -14.08
N ARG A 131 -14.80 5.45 -14.56
CA ARG A 131 -13.90 4.91 -15.60
C ARG A 131 -13.97 5.70 -16.91
N ASN A 132 -15.14 6.24 -17.22
CA ASN A 132 -15.42 6.96 -18.46
C ASN A 132 -15.31 8.49 -18.30
N GLY A 133 -14.97 8.96 -17.10
CA GLY A 133 -14.93 10.37 -16.78
C GLY A 133 -13.53 10.90 -16.49
N GLN A 134 -13.42 12.21 -16.36
CA GLN A 134 -12.15 12.89 -16.06
C GLN A 134 -12.15 13.54 -14.68
N LYS A 135 -13.31 14.01 -14.22
CA LYS A 135 -13.46 14.76 -12.99
C LYS A 135 -14.63 14.25 -12.18
N LEU A 136 -14.39 13.99 -10.90
CA LEU A 136 -15.42 13.73 -9.91
C LEU A 136 -15.64 15.00 -9.07
N GLN A 137 -16.90 15.34 -8.82
CA GLN A 137 -17.29 16.36 -7.86
C GLN A 137 -18.16 15.74 -6.77
N LEU A 138 -17.77 15.96 -5.53
CA LEU A 138 -18.52 15.60 -4.32
C LEU A 138 -19.19 16.86 -3.76
N LYS A 139 -20.50 16.78 -3.53
CA LYS A 139 -21.23 17.72 -2.67
C LYS A 139 -21.65 17.00 -1.40
N PHE A 140 -21.18 17.47 -0.25
CA PHE A 140 -21.47 16.88 1.04
C PHE A 140 -21.26 17.89 2.16
N ALA A 141 -22.12 17.87 3.19
CA ALA A 141 -22.04 18.76 4.36
C ALA A 141 -21.84 20.25 4.00
N GLY A 142 -22.53 20.74 2.96
CA GLY A 142 -22.45 22.13 2.50
C GLY A 142 -21.16 22.51 1.76
N LYS A 143 -20.26 21.55 1.50
CA LYS A 143 -19.01 21.75 0.75
C LYS A 143 -19.07 21.09 -0.63
N VAL A 144 -18.28 21.65 -1.55
CA VAL A 144 -18.06 21.09 -2.89
C VAL A 144 -16.57 20.80 -3.06
N SER A 145 -16.23 19.52 -3.24
CA SER A 145 -14.86 19.05 -3.42
C SER A 145 -14.70 18.44 -4.81
N ASN A 146 -13.54 18.63 -5.43
CA ASN A 146 -13.25 18.12 -6.77
C ASN A 146 -12.05 17.17 -6.72
N TYR A 147 -12.13 16.09 -7.49
CA TYR A 147 -11.11 15.05 -7.59
C TYR A 147 -10.86 14.77 -9.07
N SER A 148 -9.59 14.54 -9.41
CA SER A 148 -9.21 14.08 -10.74
C SER A 148 -9.35 12.56 -10.82
N LEU A 149 -9.76 12.05 -11.98
CA LEU A 149 -9.88 10.61 -12.25
C LEU A 149 -8.73 10.11 -13.14
N SER A 150 -7.68 10.92 -13.30
CA SER A 150 -6.60 10.62 -14.25
C SER A 150 -5.86 9.31 -13.93
N GLY A 151 -5.73 8.94 -12.65
CA GLY A 151 -5.15 7.68 -12.20
C GLY A 151 -6.15 6.55 -11.97
N PHE A 152 -7.46 6.79 -12.05
CA PHE A 152 -8.49 5.89 -11.53
C PHE A 152 -8.46 4.50 -12.18
N VAL A 153 -8.43 4.44 -13.51
CA VAL A 153 -8.40 3.16 -14.26
C VAL A 153 -7.14 2.36 -13.94
N GLY A 154 -5.98 3.02 -13.86
CA GLY A 154 -4.73 2.36 -13.48
C GLY A 154 -4.77 1.83 -12.05
N GLY A 155 -5.41 2.58 -11.14
CA GLY A 155 -5.66 2.14 -9.77
C GLY A 155 -6.50 0.87 -9.72
N LEU A 156 -7.61 0.81 -10.48
CA LEU A 156 -8.45 -0.37 -10.54
C LEU A 156 -7.70 -1.61 -11.07
N ILE A 157 -6.86 -1.44 -12.09
CA ILE A 157 -6.01 -2.53 -12.61
C ILE A 157 -5.07 -3.03 -11.53
N TYR A 158 -4.39 -2.12 -10.82
CA TYR A 158 -3.48 -2.51 -9.76
C TYR A 158 -4.21 -3.21 -8.60
N THR A 159 -5.41 -2.76 -8.23
CA THR A 159 -6.26 -3.47 -7.25
C THR A 159 -6.61 -4.88 -7.72
N ASP A 160 -6.93 -5.07 -9.01
CA ASP A 160 -7.18 -6.40 -9.57
C ASP A 160 -5.92 -7.28 -9.56
N GLU A 161 -4.74 -6.73 -9.84
CA GLU A 161 -3.46 -7.45 -9.76
C GLU A 161 -3.18 -7.92 -8.33
N GLN A 162 -3.27 -7.01 -7.35
CA GLN A 162 -2.97 -7.30 -5.94
C GLN A 162 -3.91 -8.33 -5.33
N GLN A 163 -5.18 -8.34 -5.76
CA GLN A 163 -6.16 -9.34 -5.31
C GLN A 163 -6.17 -10.61 -6.17
N SER A 164 -5.20 -10.76 -7.09
CA SER A 164 -5.12 -11.88 -8.03
C SER A 164 -6.40 -12.07 -8.88
N ARG A 165 -7.12 -10.98 -9.17
CA ARG A 165 -8.37 -10.93 -9.94
C ARG A 165 -8.19 -10.38 -11.36
N ALA A 166 -6.98 -10.00 -11.76
CA ALA A 166 -6.73 -9.65 -13.16
C ALA A 166 -7.07 -10.83 -14.09
N GLY A 167 -7.93 -10.58 -15.09
CA GLY A 167 -8.44 -11.56 -16.04
C GLY A 167 -9.61 -12.41 -15.52
N THR A 168 -10.18 -12.11 -14.36
CA THR A 168 -11.37 -12.81 -13.84
C THR A 168 -12.67 -12.10 -14.25
N VAL A 169 -13.79 -12.81 -14.10
CA VAL A 169 -15.12 -12.26 -14.39
C VAL A 169 -15.52 -11.11 -13.45
N ASP A 170 -14.93 -11.05 -12.27
CA ASP A 170 -15.24 -10.08 -11.21
C ASP A 170 -14.14 -9.04 -10.97
N ALA A 171 -13.17 -8.95 -11.89
CA ALA A 171 -12.21 -7.85 -11.93
C ALA A 171 -12.95 -6.50 -12.04
N LEU A 172 -12.44 -5.47 -11.36
CA LEU A 172 -12.99 -4.11 -11.42
C LEU A 172 -12.75 -3.48 -12.79
N GLN A 173 -11.58 -3.75 -13.38
CA GLN A 173 -11.17 -3.20 -14.66
C GLN A 173 -10.57 -4.24 -15.60
N ALA A 174 -9.65 -5.07 -15.13
CA ALA A 174 -8.96 -6.05 -15.97
C ALA A 174 -9.83 -7.31 -16.16
N LYS A 175 -11.04 -7.17 -16.71
CA LYS A 175 -12.01 -8.27 -16.83
C LYS A 175 -11.55 -9.36 -17.80
N GLY A 176 -11.90 -10.60 -17.47
CA GLY A 176 -11.71 -11.75 -18.35
C GLY A 176 -12.69 -12.88 -18.03
N ALA A 177 -12.35 -14.11 -18.40
CA ALA A 177 -13.23 -15.26 -18.31
C ALA A 177 -12.89 -16.21 -17.14
N LYS A 178 -11.80 -15.97 -16.41
CA LYS A 178 -11.39 -16.84 -15.29
C LYS A 178 -12.34 -16.65 -14.10
N SER A 179 -12.51 -17.71 -13.30
CA SER A 179 -13.17 -17.59 -12.00
C SER A 179 -12.32 -16.77 -11.04
N ALA A 180 -12.96 -16.09 -10.08
CA ALA A 180 -12.26 -15.43 -8.99
C ALA A 180 -11.44 -16.44 -8.17
N PRO A 181 -10.23 -16.08 -7.71
CA PRO A 181 -9.47 -16.94 -6.81
C PRO A 181 -10.17 -17.09 -5.46
N PRO A 182 -9.89 -18.16 -4.69
CA PRO A 182 -10.27 -18.21 -3.29
C PRO A 182 -9.64 -17.03 -2.52
N ALA A 183 -10.23 -16.68 -1.38
CA ALA A 183 -9.64 -15.69 -0.51
C ALA A 183 -8.24 -16.16 -0.05
N PRO A 184 -7.25 -15.27 0.06
CA PRO A 184 -5.93 -15.65 0.54
C PRO A 184 -6.03 -16.13 1.99
N ASP A 185 -5.38 -17.26 2.27
CA ASP A 185 -5.28 -17.82 3.61
C ASP A 185 -4.17 -17.10 4.40
N VAL A 186 -4.49 -15.85 4.73
CA VAL A 186 -3.65 -14.94 5.50
C VAL A 186 -4.50 -14.35 6.61
N THR A 187 -3.93 -14.15 7.78
CA THR A 187 -4.55 -13.38 8.86
C THR A 187 -3.65 -12.21 9.22
N LEU A 188 -4.24 -11.06 9.49
CA LEU A 188 -3.48 -9.89 9.92
C LEU A 188 -3.23 -9.98 11.41
N ILE A 189 -2.00 -9.68 11.81
CA ILE A 189 -1.60 -9.50 13.19
C ILE A 189 -1.54 -7.98 13.42
N LYS A 190 -2.55 -7.47 14.12
CA LYS A 190 -2.75 -6.04 14.41
C LYS A 190 -2.50 -5.70 15.87
N ASP A 191 -2.45 -6.70 16.72
CA ASP A 191 -2.26 -6.57 18.16
C ASP A 191 -1.21 -7.56 18.65
N VAL A 192 -0.44 -7.14 19.64
CA VAL A 192 0.63 -7.93 20.26
C VAL A 192 0.16 -9.28 20.81
N GLN A 193 -1.09 -9.37 21.27
CA GLN A 193 -1.69 -10.61 21.79
C GLN A 193 -1.93 -11.65 20.69
N GLN A 194 -1.97 -11.22 19.43
CA GLN A 194 -2.11 -12.11 18.27
C GLN A 194 -0.76 -12.72 17.84
N ILE A 195 0.36 -12.22 18.37
CA ILE A 195 1.68 -12.82 18.16
C ILE A 195 1.77 -14.12 18.99
N PRO A 196 2.33 -15.21 18.44
CA PRO A 196 2.60 -16.41 19.21
C PRO A 196 3.44 -16.11 20.44
N GLU A 197 3.05 -16.69 21.57
CA GLU A 197 3.67 -16.45 22.89
C GLU A 197 5.19 -16.68 22.87
N GLN A 198 5.65 -17.67 22.10
CA GLN A 198 7.06 -18.06 21.99
C GLN A 198 7.98 -16.93 21.52
N VAL A 199 7.47 -16.01 20.69
CA VAL A 199 8.24 -14.93 20.07
C VAL A 199 7.71 -13.54 20.42
N ARG A 200 6.67 -13.44 21.27
CA ARG A 200 6.07 -12.16 21.65
C ARG A 200 7.09 -11.21 22.29
N LYS A 201 7.97 -11.75 23.13
CA LYS A 201 9.04 -11.00 23.80
C LYS A 201 9.99 -10.30 22.82
N ASP A 202 10.14 -10.83 21.61
CA ASP A 202 11.03 -10.24 20.60
C ASP A 202 10.51 -8.85 20.19
N PHE A 203 9.23 -8.56 20.39
CA PHE A 203 8.59 -7.28 20.03
C PHE A 203 8.20 -6.42 21.23
N THR A 204 7.94 -7.03 22.39
CA THR A 204 7.46 -6.30 23.57
C THR A 204 8.54 -5.83 24.52
N ASP A 205 9.64 -6.57 24.59
CA ASP A 205 10.71 -6.25 25.51
C ASP A 205 11.59 -5.17 24.87
N GLU A 206 11.98 -4.15 25.63
CA GLU A 206 12.83 -3.06 25.12
C GLU A 206 14.16 -3.61 24.58
N ASP A 207 14.70 -4.65 25.22
CA ASP A 207 15.90 -5.39 24.79
C ASP A 207 15.59 -6.56 23.84
N GLY A 208 14.34 -6.70 23.39
CA GLY A 208 13.93 -7.72 22.42
C GLY A 208 14.51 -7.45 21.03
N VAL A 209 14.60 -8.49 20.19
CA VAL A 209 15.19 -8.42 18.82
C VAL A 209 14.59 -7.27 17.99
N CYS A 210 13.31 -6.99 18.19
CA CYS A 210 12.50 -6.00 17.50
C CYS A 210 11.86 -4.99 18.46
N GLY A 211 12.37 -4.89 19.70
CA GLY A 211 11.88 -4.00 20.74
C GLY A 211 11.87 -2.54 20.28
N THR A 212 10.87 -1.78 20.75
CA THR A 212 10.82 -0.33 20.56
C THR A 212 10.51 0.35 21.88
N SER A 213 11.00 1.57 22.09
CA SER A 213 10.76 2.35 23.31
C SER A 213 9.27 2.61 23.59
N ASN A 214 8.41 2.49 22.57
CA ASN A 214 6.97 2.78 22.66
C ASN A 214 6.10 1.51 22.60
N GLY A 215 6.69 0.33 22.36
CA GLY A 215 6.00 -0.97 22.33
C GLY A 215 4.94 -1.20 21.23
N ASP A 216 4.66 -0.20 20.37
CA ASP A 216 3.62 -0.27 19.34
C ASP A 216 4.18 0.01 17.92
N SER A 217 4.95 -0.94 17.39
CA SER A 217 5.29 -0.97 15.95
C SER A 217 4.15 -1.50 15.08
N PHE A 218 3.06 -1.99 15.68
CA PHE A 218 2.02 -2.76 15.01
C PHE A 218 1.01 -1.88 14.27
N SER A 219 0.70 -0.71 14.83
CA SER A 219 -0.28 0.22 14.26
C SER A 219 0.14 0.84 12.92
N SER A 220 1.44 0.83 12.60
CA SER A 220 2.01 1.37 11.36
C SER A 220 2.53 0.28 10.42
N GLY A 221 3.16 -0.78 10.92
CA GLY A 221 3.75 -1.83 10.08
C GLY A 221 2.77 -2.92 9.64
N GLY A 222 1.88 -3.32 10.56
CA GLY A 222 1.03 -4.51 10.41
C GLY A 222 1.83 -5.82 10.30
N GLY A 223 1.44 -6.84 11.06
CA GLY A 223 1.96 -8.20 10.89
C GLY A 223 1.01 -9.07 10.07
N PHE A 224 1.49 -10.25 9.66
CA PHE A 224 0.66 -11.26 9.04
C PHE A 224 1.07 -12.68 9.45
N ASN A 225 0.11 -13.59 9.39
CA ASN A 225 0.30 -15.03 9.46
C ASN A 225 -0.34 -15.66 8.23
N ALA A 226 0.49 -16.27 7.38
CA ALA A 226 0.13 -16.80 6.07
C ALA A 226 0.29 -18.32 6.04
N ASN A 227 -0.73 -19.03 5.56
CA ASN A 227 -0.62 -20.47 5.38
C ASN A 227 0.32 -20.83 4.23
N ILE A 228 1.30 -21.70 4.49
CA ILE A 228 2.26 -22.18 3.48
C ILE A 228 1.95 -23.63 3.11
N ALA A 229 1.63 -24.49 4.07
CA ALA A 229 1.19 -25.87 3.85
C ALA A 229 0.30 -26.32 5.03
N ASP A 230 -0.17 -27.56 5.02
CA ASP A 230 -0.98 -28.09 6.12
C ASP A 230 -0.18 -28.03 7.44
N GLY A 231 -0.74 -27.35 8.44
CA GLY A 231 -0.10 -27.11 9.74
C GLY A 231 1.14 -26.19 9.72
N LEU A 232 1.52 -25.63 8.56
CA LEU A 232 2.73 -24.83 8.39
C LEU A 232 2.41 -23.40 7.95
N ASN A 233 2.79 -22.43 8.79
CA ASN A 233 2.55 -21.01 8.54
C ASN A 233 3.83 -20.19 8.54
N LEU A 234 3.81 -19.12 7.74
CA LEU A 234 4.80 -18.05 7.74
C LEU A 234 4.23 -16.87 8.52
N ILE A 235 4.97 -16.38 9.50
CA ILE A 235 4.66 -15.15 10.23
C ILE A 235 5.64 -14.08 9.78
N GLY A 236 5.13 -12.92 9.37
CA GLY A 236 5.92 -11.72 9.06
C GLY A 236 5.51 -10.57 9.98
N MET A 237 6.49 -9.93 10.62
CA MET A 237 6.25 -8.88 11.61
C MET A 237 7.18 -7.69 11.41
N PRO A 238 6.70 -6.45 11.59
CA PRO A 238 7.56 -5.28 11.60
C PRO A 238 8.55 -5.36 12.77
N CYS A 239 9.80 -5.00 12.51
CA CYS A 239 10.89 -5.09 13.49
C CYS A 239 11.50 -3.70 13.76
N GLY A 240 11.51 -3.27 15.02
CA GLY A 240 12.01 -1.95 15.39
C GLY A 240 11.13 -0.78 14.90
N SER A 241 11.56 0.44 15.22
CA SER A 241 10.83 1.66 14.85
C SER A 241 11.02 1.99 13.36
N PRO A 242 9.95 2.40 12.65
CA PRO A 242 10.06 2.82 11.25
C PRO A 242 11.01 3.99 11.10
N GLY A 243 11.90 3.91 10.12
CA GLY A 243 12.63 5.07 9.62
C GLY A 243 11.77 5.92 8.68
N ALA A 244 12.28 7.08 8.27
CA ALA A 244 11.55 7.98 7.37
C ALA A 244 11.16 7.34 6.02
N TYR A 245 11.90 6.32 5.57
CA TYR A 245 11.74 5.69 4.25
C TYR A 245 11.69 4.16 4.28
N ASN A 246 11.97 3.55 5.43
CA ASN A 246 12.17 2.12 5.54
C ASN A 246 11.56 1.59 6.83
N GLN A 247 10.80 0.51 6.71
CA GLN A 247 10.40 -0.36 7.81
C GLN A 247 11.02 -1.74 7.58
N SER A 248 11.74 -2.27 8.57
CA SER A 248 12.22 -3.64 8.51
C SER A 248 11.18 -4.62 9.04
N TYR A 249 11.30 -5.87 8.57
CA TYR A 249 10.48 -6.99 8.92
C TYR A 249 11.34 -8.21 9.20
N VAL A 250 10.90 -9.02 10.16
CA VAL A 250 11.46 -10.34 10.49
C VAL A 250 10.42 -11.42 10.23
N PHE A 251 10.89 -12.65 10.04
CA PHE A 251 10.04 -13.78 9.68
C PHE A 251 10.23 -14.98 10.61
N TYR A 252 9.15 -15.70 10.84
CA TYR A 252 9.14 -16.92 11.64
C TYR A 252 8.38 -18.03 10.92
N SER A 253 8.87 -19.25 11.07
CA SER A 253 8.18 -20.46 10.68
C SER A 253 7.39 -20.96 11.88
N GLN A 254 6.10 -21.16 11.72
CA GLN A 254 5.23 -21.73 12.73
C GLN A 254 4.73 -23.10 12.29
N SER A 255 4.99 -24.12 13.10
CA SER A 255 4.49 -25.49 12.92
C SER A 255 4.17 -26.09 14.28
N GLU A 256 2.96 -26.64 14.43
CA GLU A 256 2.42 -27.12 15.71
C GLU A 256 2.61 -26.09 16.84
N ASN A 257 3.40 -26.42 17.87
CA ASN A 257 3.72 -25.57 19.02
C ASN A 257 5.10 -24.90 18.92
N GLN A 258 5.75 -24.99 17.75
CA GLN A 258 7.07 -24.40 17.51
C GLN A 258 6.94 -23.15 16.64
N VAL A 259 7.67 -22.11 17.03
CA VAL A 259 7.84 -20.89 16.27
C VAL A 259 9.33 -20.58 16.28
N VAL A 260 9.95 -20.57 15.09
CA VAL A 260 11.41 -20.39 14.94
C VAL A 260 11.70 -19.29 13.94
N PRO A 261 12.71 -18.43 14.17
CA PRO A 261 13.08 -17.37 13.24
C PRO A 261 13.61 -17.96 11.92
N ILE A 262 13.41 -17.23 10.82
CA ILE A 262 13.88 -17.59 9.49
C ILE A 262 14.82 -16.51 8.98
N SER A 263 16.05 -16.88 8.64
CA SER A 263 16.96 -16.01 7.88
C SER A 263 16.68 -16.10 6.37
N LEU A 264 16.86 -14.99 5.68
CA LEU A 264 16.61 -14.81 4.25
C LEU A 264 17.92 -14.97 3.47
N PRO A 265 17.98 -15.80 2.40
CA PRO A 265 19.16 -15.90 1.55
C PRO A 265 19.37 -14.62 0.73
N THR A 266 20.60 -14.13 0.64
CA THR A 266 20.98 -12.93 -0.13
C THR A 266 22.34 -13.14 -0.81
N ILE A 267 22.71 -12.29 -1.75
CA ILE A 267 24.04 -12.26 -2.36
C ILE A 267 24.81 -11.05 -1.81
N SER A 268 26.01 -11.31 -1.29
CA SER A 268 26.96 -10.28 -0.85
C SER A 268 28.20 -10.27 -1.74
N ASP A 269 29.06 -9.27 -1.57
CA ASP A 269 30.37 -9.22 -2.22
C ASP A 269 31.26 -10.44 -1.89
N ALA A 270 31.03 -11.09 -0.74
CA ALA A 270 31.73 -12.30 -0.32
C ALA A 270 31.09 -13.60 -0.88
N GLY A 271 29.98 -13.49 -1.61
CA GLY A 271 29.20 -14.62 -2.13
C GLY A 271 27.83 -14.79 -1.44
N PRO A 272 27.18 -15.96 -1.61
CA PRO A 272 25.91 -16.28 -0.97
C PRO A 272 25.99 -16.13 0.54
N SER A 273 25.00 -15.45 1.13
CA SER A 273 24.93 -15.14 2.56
C SER A 273 23.47 -15.14 3.02
N THR A 274 23.23 -14.69 4.26
CA THR A 274 21.90 -14.53 4.84
C THR A 274 21.73 -13.19 5.54
N THR A 275 20.51 -12.68 5.55
CA THR A 275 20.07 -11.53 6.36
C THR A 275 18.84 -11.94 7.18
N ASP A 276 18.66 -11.36 8.37
CA ASP A 276 17.50 -11.65 9.22
C ASP A 276 16.33 -10.68 8.98
N GLN A 277 16.55 -9.64 8.17
CA GLN A 277 15.56 -8.59 7.92
C GLN A 277 15.33 -8.34 6.44
N ALA A 278 14.06 -8.06 6.09
CA ALA A 278 13.65 -7.49 4.83
C ALA A 278 13.06 -6.09 5.04
N TRP A 279 13.06 -5.25 4.00
CA TRP A 279 12.65 -3.86 4.10
C TRP A 279 11.47 -3.55 3.17
N ASN A 280 10.48 -2.78 3.64
CA ASN A 280 9.32 -2.33 2.85
C ASN A 280 8.69 -3.46 2.03
N ILE A 281 8.20 -4.48 2.73
CA ILE A 281 7.81 -5.74 2.11
C ILE A 281 6.40 -5.73 1.50
N ASP A 282 6.21 -6.55 0.47
CA ASP A 282 4.93 -7.01 -0.06
C ASP A 282 4.83 -8.52 0.05
N TRP A 283 3.63 -9.05 0.30
CA TRP A 283 3.34 -10.48 0.36
C TRP A 283 2.29 -10.90 -0.68
N SER A 284 2.67 -11.85 -1.53
CA SER A 284 1.75 -12.53 -2.43
C SER A 284 1.44 -13.94 -1.94
N GLN A 285 0.24 -14.15 -1.39
CA GLN A 285 -0.21 -15.48 -0.97
C GLN A 285 -0.30 -16.49 -2.12
N SER A 286 -0.71 -16.03 -3.31
CA SER A 286 -0.89 -16.90 -4.48
C SER A 286 0.44 -17.42 -5.03
N ASN A 287 1.47 -16.58 -5.02
CA ASN A 287 2.82 -16.97 -5.46
C ASN A 287 3.70 -17.49 -4.31
N LYS A 288 3.28 -17.28 -3.07
CA LYS A 288 4.06 -17.45 -1.84
C LYS A 288 5.36 -16.67 -1.89
N THR A 289 5.30 -15.41 -2.33
CA THR A 289 6.50 -14.57 -2.52
C THR A 289 6.47 -13.35 -1.65
N ILE A 290 7.64 -13.01 -1.10
CA ILE A 290 7.92 -11.71 -0.51
C ILE A 290 8.70 -10.90 -1.53
N THR A 291 8.24 -9.69 -1.80
CA THR A 291 9.04 -8.66 -2.47
C THR A 291 9.50 -7.67 -1.41
N ALA A 292 10.75 -7.24 -1.44
CA ALA A 292 11.27 -6.24 -0.51
C ALA A 292 12.07 -5.18 -1.25
N PHE A 293 12.09 -3.98 -0.70
CA PHE A 293 12.86 -2.87 -1.24
C PHE A 293 13.45 -2.01 -0.12
N PHE A 294 14.75 -2.16 0.11
CA PHE A 294 15.49 -1.19 0.92
C PHE A 294 15.73 0.08 0.11
N LYS A 295 15.27 1.23 0.62
CA LYS A 295 15.37 2.52 -0.06
C LYS A 295 16.43 3.42 0.57
N GLY A 296 17.51 3.67 -0.17
CA GLY A 296 18.45 4.76 0.08
C GLY A 296 18.00 6.06 -0.62
N ARG A 297 18.33 7.22 -0.04
CA ARG A 297 18.14 8.53 -0.69
C ARG A 297 19.40 9.39 -0.65
N GLY A 298 19.63 10.09 -1.76
CA GLY A 298 20.64 11.14 -1.93
C GLY A 298 20.17 12.14 -2.99
N LEU A 299 20.91 12.28 -4.08
CA LEU A 299 20.45 13.04 -5.26
C LEU A 299 19.31 12.32 -6.00
N GLY A 300 19.17 11.01 -5.79
CA GLY A 300 18.05 10.18 -6.23
C GLY A 300 17.89 8.95 -5.34
N ASP A 301 17.03 8.03 -5.77
CA ASP A 301 16.77 6.78 -5.06
C ASP A 301 17.78 5.69 -5.48
N CYS A 302 18.27 4.92 -4.50
CA CYS A 302 19.14 3.75 -4.65
C CYS A 302 18.77 2.68 -3.61
N GLY A 303 19.43 1.53 -3.59
CA GLY A 303 19.20 0.48 -2.59
C GLY A 303 19.20 -0.94 -3.13
N ILE A 304 18.43 -1.82 -2.48
CA ILE A 304 18.37 -3.26 -2.77
C ILE A 304 16.92 -3.69 -2.94
N TYR A 305 16.65 -4.46 -3.99
CA TYR A 305 15.37 -5.07 -4.30
C TYR A 305 15.52 -6.57 -4.28
N ASP A 306 14.70 -7.23 -3.47
CA ASP A 306 14.74 -8.66 -3.25
C ASP A 306 13.38 -9.30 -3.53
N VAL A 307 13.41 -10.50 -4.09
CA VAL A 307 12.25 -11.36 -4.20
C VAL A 307 12.60 -12.73 -3.65
N TRP A 308 11.89 -13.15 -2.60
CA TRP A 308 11.99 -14.48 -2.03
C TRP A 308 10.71 -15.27 -2.25
N LYS A 309 10.83 -16.57 -2.45
CA LYS A 309 9.72 -17.51 -2.43
C LYS A 309 9.73 -18.34 -1.15
N ALA A 310 8.66 -18.27 -0.38
CA ALA A 310 8.41 -19.15 0.74
C ALA A 310 8.05 -20.55 0.22
N THR A 311 8.73 -21.57 0.74
CA THR A 311 8.49 -22.97 0.41
C THR A 311 8.47 -23.80 1.68
N ASP A 312 7.73 -24.91 1.65
CA ASP A 312 7.91 -25.99 2.62
C ASP A 312 9.24 -26.69 2.30
N ASP A 313 10.10 -26.84 3.30
CA ASP A 313 11.36 -27.55 3.18
C ASP A 313 11.21 -29.08 3.15
N GLY A 314 10.01 -29.59 3.47
CA GLY A 314 9.71 -31.02 3.60
C GLY A 314 9.95 -31.57 5.00
N GLU A 315 10.42 -30.73 5.93
CA GLU A 315 10.67 -31.04 7.34
C GLU A 315 9.70 -30.28 8.27
N GLY A 316 8.63 -29.70 7.69
CA GLY A 316 7.64 -28.93 8.43
C GLY A 316 8.14 -27.55 8.82
N LYS A 317 9.03 -26.94 8.02
CA LYS A 317 9.47 -25.55 8.21
C LYS A 317 9.35 -24.75 6.92
N VAL A 318 9.04 -23.47 7.09
CA VAL A 318 9.12 -22.51 6.01
C VAL A 318 10.57 -22.17 5.75
N ARG A 319 11.01 -22.29 4.50
CA ARG A 319 12.27 -21.75 4.02
C ARG A 319 12.04 -20.75 2.90
N PHE A 320 12.91 -19.75 2.80
CA PHE A 320 12.94 -18.84 1.67
C PHE A 320 13.97 -19.26 0.64
N VAL A 321 13.59 -19.15 -0.63
CA VAL A 321 14.48 -19.27 -1.79
C VAL A 321 14.59 -17.91 -2.44
N LEU A 322 15.82 -17.40 -2.60
CA LEU A 322 16.06 -16.17 -3.34
C LEU A 322 15.73 -16.38 -4.82
N VAL A 323 14.74 -15.65 -5.31
CA VAL A 323 14.30 -15.67 -6.70
C VAL A 323 15.05 -14.60 -7.50
N GLU A 324 15.18 -13.42 -6.91
CA GLU A 324 15.78 -12.27 -7.56
C GLU A 324 16.39 -11.33 -6.52
N GLU A 325 17.56 -10.80 -6.82
CA GLU A 325 18.18 -9.72 -6.06
C GLU A 325 18.76 -8.73 -7.04
N ARG A 326 18.43 -7.46 -6.87
CA ARG A 326 18.94 -6.35 -7.67
C ARG A 326 19.41 -5.25 -6.76
N SER A 327 20.49 -4.58 -7.15
CA SER A 327 21.05 -3.51 -6.34
C SER A 327 21.53 -2.34 -7.18
N LYS A 328 21.42 -1.16 -6.58
CA LYS A 328 22.06 0.06 -7.05
C LYS A 328 22.67 0.74 -5.84
N GLY A 329 24.00 0.80 -5.78
CA GLY A 329 24.71 1.40 -4.64
C GLY A 329 24.64 2.92 -4.60
N ASP A 330 24.71 3.59 -5.76
CA ASP A 330 24.86 5.04 -5.81
C ASP A 330 23.51 5.76 -5.87
N CYS A 331 23.25 6.67 -4.93
CA CYS A 331 22.09 7.57 -4.93
C CYS A 331 22.35 8.84 -5.77
N ASP A 332 22.74 8.66 -7.04
CA ASP A 332 23.30 9.66 -7.96
C ASP A 332 22.29 10.54 -8.73
N GLY A 333 20.98 10.39 -8.47
CA GLY A 333 19.93 11.10 -9.21
C GLY A 333 19.41 10.38 -10.44
N ASN A 334 20.03 9.27 -10.85
CA ASN A 334 19.53 8.40 -11.91
C ASN A 334 18.72 7.24 -11.32
N TYR A 335 17.40 7.24 -11.51
CA TYR A 335 16.53 6.16 -11.01
C TYR A 335 16.73 4.82 -11.76
N ALA A 336 17.44 4.83 -12.89
CA ALA A 336 17.73 3.65 -13.73
C ALA A 336 16.47 2.83 -14.07
N GLY A 337 15.32 3.50 -14.20
CA GLY A 337 14.04 2.85 -14.52
C GLY A 337 13.37 2.10 -13.35
N GLY A 338 13.95 2.16 -12.16
CA GLY A 338 13.40 1.62 -10.91
C GLY A 338 14.01 0.30 -10.45
N PRO A 339 13.69 -0.15 -9.22
CA PRO A 339 14.37 -1.27 -8.57
C PRO A 339 14.35 -2.58 -9.37
N GLU A 340 13.23 -2.91 -10.02
CA GLU A 340 13.08 -4.08 -10.91
C GLU A 340 14.00 -4.04 -12.15
N LYS A 341 14.60 -2.89 -12.47
CA LYS A 341 15.47 -2.70 -13.63
C LYS A 341 16.93 -2.47 -13.25
N TRP A 342 17.24 -2.42 -11.97
CA TRP A 342 18.62 -2.30 -11.51
C TRP A 342 19.43 -3.56 -11.85
N PRO A 343 20.77 -3.46 -11.89
CA PRO A 343 21.63 -4.63 -12.10
C PRO A 343 21.28 -5.78 -11.15
N ALA A 344 21.18 -6.99 -11.70
CA ALA A 344 20.90 -8.19 -10.92
C ALA A 344 22.17 -8.72 -10.26
N SER A 345 22.13 -8.85 -8.94
CA SER A 345 23.04 -9.70 -8.18
C SER A 345 22.63 -11.17 -8.31
N TRP A 346 21.32 -11.43 -8.44
CA TRP A 346 20.74 -12.75 -8.64
C TRP A 346 19.46 -12.71 -9.51
N PRO A 347 19.23 -13.68 -10.42
CA PRO A 347 20.23 -14.63 -10.89
C PRO A 347 21.37 -13.89 -11.59
N VAL A 348 22.59 -14.40 -11.44
CA VAL A 348 23.74 -13.84 -12.17
C VAL A 348 23.44 -14.00 -13.66
N SER A 349 23.31 -12.88 -14.37
CA SER A 349 23.12 -12.93 -15.82
C SER A 349 24.33 -13.62 -16.44
N ALA A 350 24.11 -14.60 -17.31
CA ALA A 350 25.19 -15.20 -18.08
C ALA A 350 25.89 -14.07 -18.87
N LYS A 351 27.20 -13.90 -18.63
CA LYS A 351 28.02 -12.90 -19.31
C LYS A 351 28.18 -13.22 -20.79
#